data_AF-A0A839PEE0-F1
#
_entry.id   AF-A0A839PEE0-F1
#
_cell.length_a   1.000
_cell.length_b   1.000
_cell.length_c   1.000
_cell.angle_alpha   90.00
_cell.angle_beta   90.00
_cell.angle_gamma   90.00
#
_symmetry.space_group_name_H-M   'P 1'
#
loop_
_entity.id
_entity.type
_entity.pdbx_description
1 polymer ?
#
loop_
_entity_poly.entity_id
_entity_poly.type
_entity_poly.pdbx_seq_one_letter_code
_entity_poly.pdbx_strand_id
1 'polypeptide(L)'
;MKIIFGSWPIHFFAGIPFHNFLALVSEAGEPLRELNGGALKADGTYNYRALYGPLTVVETDYSRRDPRYFPEFYIRPSSRALILFEGSARASEERWSTALAAARAIERMDLRYSLLRRNSNSVAAALVRAMGLTPPKSACSPIRAPGGRCVLLPVAAPSTVSKARLEFTRQVK
;
A
#
# COMPACT_ATOMS: atom_id res chain seq x y z
N MET A 1 0.52 -6.59 17.16
CA MET A 1 -0.17 -6.43 15.85
C MET A 1 0.88 -6.36 14.73
N LYS A 2 0.55 -6.75 13.48
CA LYS A 2 1.53 -6.81 12.38
C LYS A 2 1.01 -6.17 11.10
N ILE A 3 1.91 -5.54 10.33
CA ILE A 3 1.67 -5.13 8.94
C ILE A 3 2.47 -6.08 8.06
N ILE A 4 1.80 -6.71 7.11
CA ILE A 4 2.41 -7.65 6.17
C ILE A 4 2.36 -7.11 4.74
N PHE A 5 3.41 -7.44 3.99
CA PHE A 5 3.43 -7.36 2.53
C PHE A 5 3.03 -8.71 1.98
N GLY A 6 1.89 -8.77 1.31
CA GLY A 6 1.41 -9.97 0.67
C GLY A 6 1.64 -9.96 -0.83
N SER A 7 1.78 -11.15 -1.40
CA SER A 7 1.99 -11.36 -2.84
C SER A 7 1.38 -12.68 -3.27
N TRP A 8 0.47 -12.69 -4.25
CA TRP A 8 -0.13 -13.93 -4.77
C TRP A 8 0.01 -14.07 -6.30
N PRO A 9 0.10 -15.30 -6.82
CA PRO A 9 0.20 -15.56 -8.24
C PRO A 9 -1.12 -15.26 -8.99
N ILE A 10 -1.05 -14.57 -10.14
CA ILE A 10 -2.18 -14.42 -11.07
C ILE A 10 -1.99 -15.41 -12.24
N HIS A 11 -2.84 -16.44 -12.30
CA HIS A 11 -2.77 -17.52 -13.30
C HIS A 11 -3.41 -17.14 -14.65
N PHE A 12 -3.02 -16.01 -15.25
CA PHE A 12 -3.59 -15.57 -16.55
C PHE A 12 -2.59 -15.55 -17.72
N PHE A 13 -1.28 -15.75 -17.50
CA PHE A 13 -0.27 -15.69 -18.56
C PHE A 13 0.77 -16.80 -18.42
N ALA A 14 1.54 -17.09 -19.48
CA ALA A 14 2.61 -18.10 -19.54
C ALA A 14 3.84 -17.82 -18.64
N GLY A 15 3.64 -16.98 -17.62
CA GLY A 15 4.52 -16.70 -16.48
C GLY A 15 3.62 -16.23 -15.34
N ILE A 16 4.11 -16.25 -14.10
CA ILE A 16 3.29 -15.92 -12.92
C ILE A 16 3.54 -14.44 -12.54
N PRO A 17 2.80 -13.46 -13.08
CA PRO A 17 2.80 -12.13 -12.49
C PRO A 17 2.12 -12.21 -11.11
N PHE A 18 2.73 -11.56 -10.13
CA PHE A 18 2.20 -11.50 -8.79
C PHE A 18 1.39 -10.21 -8.59
N HIS A 19 0.34 -10.30 -7.80
CA HIS A 19 -0.35 -9.14 -7.24
C HIS A 19 0.15 -8.91 -5.83
N ASN A 20 0.64 -7.70 -5.58
CA ASN A 20 1.08 -7.29 -4.26
C ASN A 20 0.02 -6.44 -3.55
N PHE A 21 -0.05 -6.61 -2.24
CA PHE A 21 -1.01 -5.96 -1.35
C PHE A 21 -0.41 -5.74 0.04
N LEU A 22 -1.08 -4.95 0.86
CA LEU A 22 -0.74 -4.79 2.28
C LEU A 22 -1.89 -5.28 3.13
N ALA A 23 -1.59 -6.00 4.21
CA ALA A 23 -2.60 -6.33 5.20
C ALA A 23 -2.14 -5.92 6.60
N LEU A 24 -3.09 -5.43 7.37
CA LEU A 24 -2.97 -5.33 8.81
C LEU A 24 -3.57 -6.57 9.42
N VAL A 25 -2.78 -7.28 10.22
CA VAL A 25 -3.18 -8.54 10.84
C VAL A 25 -3.02 -8.48 12.35
N SER A 26 -3.91 -9.17 13.06
CA SER A 26 -3.84 -9.36 14.50
C SER A 26 -2.57 -10.12 14.90
N GLU A 27 -2.31 -10.22 16.20
CA GLU A 27 -1.14 -10.99 16.69
C GLU A 27 -1.24 -12.47 16.34
N ALA A 28 -2.46 -13.02 16.35
CA ALA A 28 -2.78 -14.37 15.92
C ALA A 28 -2.66 -14.57 14.40
N GLY A 29 -2.47 -13.51 13.62
CA GLY A 29 -2.34 -13.56 12.16
C GLY A 29 -3.66 -13.37 11.40
N GLU A 30 -4.75 -13.08 12.10
CA GLU A 30 -6.05 -12.82 11.47
C GLU A 30 -6.05 -11.49 10.72
N PRO A 31 -6.53 -11.43 9.46
CA PRO A 31 -6.63 -10.18 8.72
C PRO A 31 -7.67 -9.25 9.34
N LEU A 32 -7.26 -8.02 9.63
CA LEU A 32 -8.13 -6.96 10.12
C LEU A 32 -8.51 -6.02 8.98
N ARG A 33 -7.53 -5.60 8.18
CA ARG A 33 -7.71 -4.71 7.03
C ARG A 33 -6.74 -5.03 5.91
N GLU A 34 -7.12 -4.72 4.67
CA GLU A 34 -6.27 -4.89 3.49
C GLU A 34 -6.28 -3.64 2.60
N LEU A 35 -5.15 -3.35 1.95
CA LEU A 35 -5.02 -2.31 0.94
C LEU A 35 -4.57 -2.90 -0.39
N ASN A 36 -5.35 -2.63 -1.43
CA ASN A 36 -5.11 -3.11 -2.79
C ASN A 36 -5.14 -1.98 -3.79
N GLY A 37 -4.12 -1.95 -4.66
CA GLY A 37 -4.19 -1.15 -5.87
C GLY A 37 -4.95 -1.88 -6.98
N GLY A 38 -5.72 -1.14 -7.77
CA GLY A 38 -6.46 -1.67 -8.90
C GLY A 38 -6.98 -0.56 -9.79
N ALA A 39 -8.04 -0.85 -10.54
CA ALA A 39 -8.69 0.14 -11.39
C ALA A 39 -10.19 0.20 -11.11
N LEU A 40 -10.80 1.35 -11.34
CA LEU A 40 -12.26 1.47 -11.36
C LEU A 40 -12.80 1.12 -12.75
N LYS A 41 -13.93 0.42 -12.78
CA LYS A 41 -14.78 0.31 -13.96
C LYS A 41 -15.55 1.62 -14.17
N ALA A 42 -16.16 1.76 -15.35
CA ALA A 42 -17.01 2.92 -15.68
C ALA A 42 -18.21 3.09 -14.71
N ASP A 43 -18.68 2.00 -14.10
CA ASP A 43 -19.75 2.01 -13.09
C ASP A 43 -19.26 2.37 -11.67
N GLY A 44 -17.98 2.73 -11.51
CA GLY A 44 -17.37 3.05 -10.22
C GLY A 44 -16.99 1.84 -9.37
N THR A 45 -17.18 0.60 -9.86
CA THR A 45 -16.80 -0.60 -9.12
C THR A 45 -15.31 -0.92 -9.29
N TYR A 46 -14.68 -1.45 -8.24
CA TYR A 46 -13.29 -1.88 -8.27
C TYR A 46 -13.08 -3.13 -9.14
N ASN A 47 -12.05 -3.14 -9.97
CA ASN A 47 -11.66 -4.27 -10.81
C ASN A 47 -10.18 -4.23 -11.21
N TYR A 48 -9.44 -5.30 -10.89
CA TYR A 48 -8.05 -5.50 -11.30
C TYR A 48 -7.85 -5.71 -12.82
N ARG A 49 -8.94 -6.01 -13.55
CA ARG A 49 -8.96 -6.19 -15.02
C ARG A 49 -9.44 -4.98 -15.79
N ALA A 50 -9.82 -3.90 -15.12
CA ALA A 50 -10.21 -2.65 -15.80
C ALA A 50 -8.95 -1.92 -16.30
N LEU A 51 -8.30 -2.53 -17.29
CA LEU A 51 -7.11 -1.96 -17.94
C LEU A 51 -7.44 -0.56 -18.45
N TYR A 52 -6.52 0.37 -18.21
CA TYR A 52 -6.65 1.78 -18.59
C TYR A 52 -7.70 2.60 -17.83
N GLY A 53 -8.43 1.99 -16.87
CA GLY A 53 -9.29 2.72 -15.94
C GLY A 53 -8.48 3.59 -14.96
N PRO A 54 -9.15 4.48 -14.20
CA PRO A 54 -8.51 5.25 -13.13
C PRO A 54 -7.86 4.32 -12.10
N LEU A 55 -6.60 4.58 -11.76
CA LEU A 55 -5.88 3.90 -10.70
C LEU A 55 -6.52 4.25 -9.36
N THR A 56 -6.92 3.24 -8.61
CA THR A 56 -7.57 3.38 -7.29
C THR A 56 -6.87 2.51 -6.26
N VAL A 57 -7.07 2.84 -4.99
CA VAL A 57 -6.63 2.04 -3.86
C VAL A 57 -7.81 1.74 -2.95
N VAL A 58 -8.15 0.47 -2.81
CA VAL A 58 -9.28 0.04 -1.97
C VAL A 58 -8.78 -0.46 -0.64
N GLU A 59 -9.37 0.07 0.43
CA GLU A 59 -9.30 -0.50 1.77
C GLU A 59 -10.46 -1.48 1.98
N THR A 60 -10.12 -2.72 2.32
CA THR A 60 -11.07 -3.73 2.80
C THR A 60 -10.96 -3.77 4.32
N ASP A 61 -12.06 -3.49 5.03
CA ASP A 61 -12.17 -3.65 6.48
C ASP A 61 -12.94 -4.94 6.79
N TYR A 62 -12.27 -5.97 7.32
CA TYR A 62 -12.88 -7.29 7.53
C TYR A 62 -13.88 -7.31 8.69
N SER A 63 -13.97 -6.24 9.49
CA SER A 63 -15.07 -6.09 10.45
C SER A 63 -16.39 -5.73 9.74
N ARG A 64 -16.34 -5.31 8.47
CA ARG A 64 -17.49 -4.91 7.65
C ARG A 64 -17.74 -6.00 6.60
N ARG A 65 -18.60 -6.97 6.93
CA ARG A 65 -18.88 -8.13 6.08
C ARG A 65 -20.02 -7.85 5.08
N ASP A 66 -19.72 -7.16 3.98
CA ASP A 66 -20.48 -7.32 2.75
C ASP A 66 -19.54 -7.62 1.56
N PRO A 67 -19.44 -8.88 1.13
CA PRO A 67 -18.53 -9.29 0.06
C PRO A 67 -18.84 -8.68 -1.32
N ARG A 68 -19.98 -7.98 -1.49
CA ARG A 68 -20.30 -7.21 -2.71
C ARG A 68 -19.57 -5.87 -2.78
N TYR A 69 -19.28 -5.26 -1.63
CA TYR A 69 -18.62 -3.94 -1.52
C TYR A 69 -17.19 -4.04 -0.98
N PHE A 70 -16.90 -5.14 -0.27
CA PHE A 70 -15.61 -5.46 0.34
C PHE A 70 -15.16 -6.82 -0.20
N PRO A 71 -14.78 -6.91 -1.50
CA PRO A 71 -14.36 -8.18 -2.06
C PRO A 71 -13.23 -8.75 -1.21
N GLU A 72 -13.47 -9.94 -0.65
CA GLU A 72 -12.50 -10.63 0.17
C GLU A 72 -11.33 -11.01 -0.73
N PHE A 73 -10.29 -10.20 -0.68
CA PHE A 73 -8.96 -10.64 -1.00
C PHE A 73 -8.58 -11.60 0.13
N TYR A 74 -9.01 -12.85 0.03
CA TYR A 74 -8.42 -13.87 0.89
C TYR A 74 -6.92 -13.80 0.62
N ILE A 75 -6.11 -13.60 1.67
CA ILE A 75 -4.74 -14.06 1.68
C ILE A 75 -4.83 -15.53 1.30
N ARG A 76 -4.74 -15.82 0.00
CA ARG A 76 -4.89 -17.17 -0.53
C ARG A 76 -3.85 -18.02 0.18
N PRO A 77 -4.09 -19.31 0.44
CA PRO A 77 -3.03 -20.19 0.94
C PRO A 77 -1.76 -20.17 0.07
N SER A 78 -1.90 -19.83 -1.22
CA SER A 78 -0.80 -19.62 -2.17
C SER A 78 -0.09 -18.27 -2.06
N SER A 79 -0.57 -17.37 -1.22
CA SER A 79 0.03 -16.05 -1.00
C SER A 79 1.31 -16.21 -0.20
N ARG A 80 2.35 -15.51 -0.65
CA ARG A 80 3.57 -15.31 0.11
C ARG A 80 3.41 -14.03 0.90
N ALA A 81 3.63 -14.09 2.21
CA ALA A 81 3.58 -12.93 3.08
C ALA A 81 4.96 -12.68 3.71
N LEU A 82 5.30 -11.42 3.88
CA LEU A 82 6.47 -10.96 4.61
C LEU A 82 6.02 -9.93 5.64
N ILE A 83 6.48 -10.06 6.88
CA ILE A 83 6.23 -9.05 7.91
C ILE A 83 7.06 -7.82 7.57
N LEU A 84 6.39 -6.68 7.40
CA LEU A 84 7.04 -5.38 7.22
C LEU A 84 7.28 -4.68 8.54
N PHE A 85 6.35 -4.87 9.47
CA PHE A 85 6.36 -4.26 10.79
C PHE A 85 5.60 -5.13 11.78
N GLU A 86 6.13 -5.25 12.99
CA GLU A 86 5.49 -5.89 14.13
C GLU A 86 5.68 -4.99 15.35
N GLY A 87 4.59 -4.72 16.07
CA GLY A 87 4.63 -3.84 17.22
C GLY A 87 3.28 -3.66 17.90
N SER A 88 3.18 -2.61 18.72
CA SER A 88 1.95 -2.27 19.43
C SER A 88 0.81 -1.93 18.47
N ALA A 89 -0.42 -2.04 18.97
CA ALA A 89 -1.60 -1.64 18.21
C ALA A 89 -1.49 -0.19 17.71
N ARG A 90 -1.16 0.74 18.62
CA ARG A 90 -0.97 2.16 18.30
C ARG A 90 0.06 2.40 17.19
N ALA A 91 1.25 1.81 17.30
CA ALA A 91 2.31 2.03 16.31
C ALA A 91 1.99 1.43 14.92
N SER A 92 1.18 0.36 14.90
CA SER A 92 0.70 -0.26 13.67
C SER A 92 -0.42 0.58 13.03
N GLU A 93 -1.34 1.11 13.84
CA GLU A 93 -2.40 2.03 13.40
C GLU A 93 -1.84 3.32 12.81
N GLU A 94 -0.83 3.92 13.46
CA GLU A 94 -0.17 5.14 12.95
C GLU A 94 0.44 4.92 11.55
N ARG A 95 1.09 3.77 11.34
CA ARG A 95 1.62 3.38 10.02
C ARG A 95 0.50 3.11 9.02
N TRP A 96 -0.53 2.38 9.42
CA TRP A 96 -1.67 2.11 8.54
C TRP A 96 -2.36 3.39 8.10
N SER A 97 -2.59 4.33 9.02
CA SER A 97 -3.13 5.67 8.71
C SER A 97 -2.26 6.42 7.70
N THR A 98 -0.93 6.32 7.82
CA THR A 98 0.02 6.89 6.86
C THR A 98 -0.14 6.25 5.46
N ALA A 99 -0.33 4.93 5.39
CA ALA A 99 -0.64 4.25 4.14
C ALA A 99 -1.99 4.72 3.55
N LEU A 100 -3.02 4.93 4.36
CA LEU A 100 -4.32 5.45 3.89
C LEU A 100 -4.21 6.88 3.35
N ALA A 101 -3.42 7.74 3.99
CA ALA A 101 -3.16 9.08 3.47
C ALA A 101 -2.47 9.03 2.10
N ALA A 102 -1.50 8.14 1.94
CA ALA A 102 -0.82 7.87 0.68
C ALA A 102 -1.75 7.29 -0.39
N ALA A 103 -2.62 6.36 -0.03
CA ALA A 103 -3.65 5.80 -0.91
C ALA A 103 -4.53 6.90 -1.50
N ARG A 104 -5.09 7.76 -0.65
CA ARG A 104 -5.89 8.92 -1.08
C ARG A 104 -5.10 9.90 -1.94
N ALA A 105 -3.80 10.06 -1.69
CA ALA A 105 -2.94 10.91 -2.51
C ALA A 105 -2.75 10.32 -3.92
N ILE A 106 -2.56 9.01 -4.05
CA ILE A 106 -2.47 8.32 -5.35
C ILE A 106 -3.76 8.51 -6.14
N GLU A 107 -4.93 8.37 -5.51
CA GLU A 107 -6.23 8.55 -6.19
C GLU A 107 -6.43 9.97 -6.71
N ARG A 108 -5.99 10.99 -5.96
CA ARG A 108 -6.06 12.39 -6.38
C ARG A 108 -5.12 12.75 -7.54
N MET A 109 -4.14 11.90 -7.86
CA MET A 109 -3.23 12.13 -8.99
C MET A 109 -3.84 11.79 -10.35
N ASP A 110 -5.08 11.26 -10.38
CA ASP A 110 -5.80 10.88 -11.60
C ASP A 110 -4.95 10.03 -12.56
N LEU A 111 -4.20 9.09 -12.00
CA LEU A 111 -3.33 8.21 -12.76
C LEU A 111 -4.16 7.13 -13.46
N ARG A 112 -3.76 6.72 -14.66
CA ARG A 112 -4.35 5.55 -15.33
C ARG A 112 -3.63 4.25 -14.96
N TYR A 113 -4.41 3.20 -14.75
CA TYR A 113 -3.90 1.86 -14.48
C TYR A 113 -3.13 1.31 -15.68
N SER A 114 -1.93 0.78 -15.42
CA SER A 114 -1.03 0.20 -16.41
C SER A 114 -0.38 -1.05 -15.84
N LEU A 115 -0.49 -2.16 -16.57
CA LEU A 115 0.08 -3.46 -16.19
C LEU A 115 1.59 -3.42 -15.93
N LEU A 116 2.33 -2.48 -16.53
CA LEU A 116 3.80 -2.46 -16.47
C LEU A 116 4.37 -1.49 -15.44
N ARG A 117 3.62 -0.44 -15.06
CA ARG A 117 4.17 0.67 -14.25
C ARG A 117 3.25 1.19 -13.16
N ARG A 118 1.94 1.29 -13.43
CA ARG A 118 0.96 1.93 -12.55
C ARG A 118 -0.13 0.92 -12.20
N ASN A 119 0.25 -0.08 -11.43
CA ASN A 119 -0.57 -1.23 -11.06
C ASN A 119 -0.57 -1.46 -9.54
N SER A 120 -1.22 -2.54 -9.10
CA SER A 120 -1.22 -2.99 -7.71
C SER A 120 0.18 -3.09 -7.10
N ASN A 121 1.17 -3.59 -7.85
CA ASN A 121 2.54 -3.72 -7.37
C ASN A 121 3.21 -2.37 -7.10
N SER A 122 3.03 -1.41 -8.00
CA SER A 122 3.53 -0.04 -7.79
C SER A 122 2.83 0.66 -6.62
N VAL A 123 1.52 0.40 -6.43
CA VAL A 123 0.75 0.91 -5.29
C VAL A 123 1.31 0.33 -4.00
N ALA A 124 1.39 -1.00 -3.87
CA ALA A 124 1.91 -1.65 -2.68
C ALA A 124 3.31 -1.11 -2.31
N ALA A 125 4.22 -1.00 -3.29
CA ALA A 125 5.55 -0.44 -3.05
C ALA A 125 5.53 1.03 -2.59
N ALA A 126 4.65 1.86 -3.16
CA ALA A 126 4.50 3.25 -2.77
C ALA A 126 3.93 3.39 -1.35
N LEU A 127 2.92 2.59 -0.99
CA LEU A 127 2.32 2.58 0.34
C LEU A 127 3.34 2.16 1.41
N VAL A 128 4.16 1.13 1.13
CA VAL A 128 5.24 0.71 2.05
C VAL A 128 6.22 1.85 2.30
N ARG A 129 6.64 2.54 1.23
CA ARG A 129 7.56 3.68 1.35
C ARG A 129 6.94 4.84 2.12
N ALA A 130 5.65 5.11 1.93
CA ALA A 130 4.95 6.16 2.65
C ALA A 130 4.93 5.90 4.17
N MET A 131 4.82 4.64 4.59
CA MET A 131 4.94 4.23 6.00
C MET A 131 6.37 4.34 6.57
N GLY A 132 7.35 4.79 5.78
CA GLY A 132 8.77 4.78 6.16
C GLY A 132 9.39 3.39 6.20
N LEU A 133 8.79 2.41 5.52
CA LEU A 133 9.24 1.02 5.47
C LEU A 133 9.90 0.70 4.12
N THR A 134 10.63 -0.41 4.06
CA THR A 134 11.32 -0.84 2.83
C THR A 134 10.53 -1.96 2.13
N PRO A 135 10.16 -1.80 0.85
CA PRO A 135 9.46 -2.86 0.12
C PRO A 135 10.38 -4.07 -0.11
N PRO A 136 9.87 -5.30 0.05
CA PRO A 136 10.68 -6.51 -0.07
C PRO A 136 11.12 -6.74 -1.52
N LYS A 137 12.44 -6.76 -1.76
CA LYS A 137 13.04 -6.93 -3.10
C LYS A 137 12.57 -8.22 -3.79
N SER A 138 12.35 -9.29 -3.03
CA SER A 138 11.94 -10.61 -3.54
C SER A 138 10.51 -10.63 -4.10
N ALA A 139 9.63 -9.76 -3.61
CA ALA A 139 8.24 -9.61 -4.06
C ALA A 139 8.04 -8.43 -5.03
N CYS A 140 9.02 -7.51 -5.11
CA CYS A 140 9.02 -6.36 -6.03
C CYS A 140 10.08 -6.48 -7.15
N SER A 141 10.49 -7.70 -7.53
CA SER A 141 11.44 -7.89 -8.62
C SER A 141 10.77 -7.64 -9.98
N PRO A 142 11.49 -7.15 -11.01
CA PRO A 142 10.88 -6.90 -12.33
C PRO A 142 10.24 -8.13 -12.96
N ILE A 143 10.77 -9.33 -12.65
CA ILE A 143 10.29 -10.61 -13.15
C ILE A 143 8.98 -11.03 -12.48
N ARG A 144 8.87 -10.85 -11.15
CA ARG A 144 7.71 -11.33 -10.38
C ARG A 144 6.60 -10.29 -10.27
N ALA A 145 6.99 -9.02 -10.18
CA ALA A 145 6.08 -7.90 -9.98
C ALA A 145 6.48 -6.73 -10.88
N PRO A 146 6.13 -6.79 -12.18
CA PRO A 146 6.22 -5.64 -13.07
C PRO A 146 5.60 -4.41 -12.41
N GLY A 147 6.26 -3.25 -12.51
CA GLY A 147 5.83 -2.01 -11.86
C GLY A 147 6.09 -1.92 -10.36
N GLY A 148 6.46 -3.00 -9.65
CA GLY A 148 6.70 -2.99 -8.19
C GLY A 148 7.86 -2.12 -7.71
N ARG A 149 8.66 -1.56 -8.63
CA ARG A 149 9.72 -0.57 -8.32
C ARG A 149 9.34 0.85 -8.73
N CYS A 150 8.19 1.05 -9.37
CA CYS A 150 7.74 2.36 -9.78
C CYS A 150 7.37 3.18 -8.55
N VAL A 151 7.86 4.42 -8.55
CA VAL A 151 7.59 5.40 -7.50
C VAL A 151 6.32 6.16 -7.91
N LEU A 152 5.23 5.96 -7.19
CA LEU A 152 3.97 6.70 -7.41
C LEU A 152 3.89 7.98 -6.59
N LEU A 153 4.55 8.01 -5.44
CA LEU A 153 4.62 9.17 -4.56
C LEU A 153 6.08 9.59 -4.40
N PRO A 154 6.38 10.90 -4.41
CA PRO A 154 7.72 11.35 -4.08
C PRO A 154 8.11 10.86 -2.69
N VAL A 155 9.37 10.48 -2.51
CA VAL A 155 9.89 10.16 -1.18
C VAL A 155 9.77 11.44 -0.37
N ALA A 156 8.94 11.44 0.67
CA ALA A 156 8.91 12.55 1.60
C ALA A 156 10.32 12.71 2.15
N ALA A 157 10.95 13.86 1.87
CA ALA A 157 12.19 14.21 2.52
C ALA A 157 11.95 14.13 4.04
N PRO A 158 12.89 13.56 4.83
CA PRO A 158 12.75 13.59 6.28
C PRO A 158 12.53 15.05 6.69
N SER A 159 11.42 15.31 7.36
CA SER A 159 11.14 16.64 7.91
C SER A 159 12.29 16.97 8.86
N THR A 160 13.19 17.84 8.42
CA THR A 160 14.06 18.57 9.33
C THR A 160 13.15 19.39 10.22
N VAL A 161 12.86 18.85 11.40
CA VAL A 161 12.40 19.63 12.53
C VAL A 161 13.40 20.76 12.68
N SER A 162 12.99 21.96 12.30
CA SER A 162 13.77 23.18 12.50
C SER A 162 13.95 23.40 13.99
N LYS A 163 15.03 22.84 14.55
CA LYS A 163 15.64 23.34 15.78
C LYS A 163 16.27 24.68 15.44
N ALA A 164 15.62 25.76 15.85
CA ALA A 164 16.21 26.99 16.41
C ALA A 164 15.30 28.17 16.11
N ARG A 165 14.75 28.80 17.16
CA ARG A 165 15.28 30.07 17.70
C ARG A 165 14.50 30.41 18.97
N LEU A 166 14.99 29.90 20.11
CA LEU A 166 14.81 30.62 21.38
C LEU A 166 15.89 31.69 21.38
N GLU A 167 15.53 32.92 21.02
CA GLU A 167 16.36 34.08 21.37
C GLU A 167 15.76 34.75 22.60
N PHE A 168 16.36 34.41 23.73
CA PHE A 168 16.37 35.25 24.91
C PHE A 168 17.81 35.74 25.06
N THR A 169 18.07 37.02 24.88
CA THR A 169 19.00 37.77 25.73
C THR A 169 18.87 39.27 25.50
N ARG A 170 18.60 39.93 26.64
CA ARG A 170 18.79 41.36 26.90
C ARG A 170 20.22 41.78 26.59
N GLN A 171 20.39 43.02 26.12
CA GLN A 171 21.19 44.08 26.74
C GLN A 171 21.49 45.16 25.70
N VAL A 172 20.99 46.38 25.90
CA VAL A 172 21.83 47.58 25.78
C VAL A 172 21.36 48.56 26.85
N LYS A 173 22.35 49.15 27.53
CA LYS A 173 22.27 50.21 28.52
C LYS A 173 21.64 51.49 27.96
#